data_AF-I3VZM9-F1
#
_entry.id   AF-I3VZM9-F1
#
_cell.length_a   1.000
_cell.length_b   1.000
_cell.length_c   1.000
_cell.angle_alpha   90.00
_cell.angle_beta   90.00
_cell.angle_gamma   90.00
#
_symmetry.space_group_name_H-M   'P 1'
#
loop_
_entity.id
_entity.type
_entity.pdbx_description
1 polymer ?
#
loop_
_entity_poly.entity_id
_entity_poly.type
_entity_poly.pdbx_seq_one_letter_code
_entity_poly.pdbx_strand_id
1 'polypeptide(L)' 'MKLKDKGVEPVTWKETLKDGRVVEKSGDRRIWEGTSLTREAEIMKGFRVSNMEHDNDGPDIA' A
#
# COMPACT_ATOMS: atom_id res chain seq x y z
N MET A 1 -13.56 -3.59 -2.97
CA MET A 1 -12.52 -3.43 -4.01
C MET A 1 -11.84 -4.79 -4.21
N LYS A 2 -11.61 -5.26 -5.43
CA LYS A 2 -10.80 -6.48 -5.68
C LYS A 2 -9.41 -6.04 -6.12
N LEU A 3 -8.38 -6.48 -5.42
CA LEU A 3 -6.99 -6.30 -5.81
C LEU A 3 -6.57 -7.45 -6.72
N LYS A 4 -5.93 -7.14 -7.84
CA LYS A 4 -5.36 -8.13 -8.76
C LYS A 4 -3.87 -8.26 -8.51
N ASP A 5 -3.42 -9.47 -8.15
CA ASP A 5 -1.99 -9.79 -8.08
C ASP A 5 -1.38 -9.70 -9.48
N LYS A 6 -0.29 -8.95 -9.62
CA LYS A 6 0.45 -8.78 -10.87
C LYS A 6 1.80 -9.51 -10.88
N GLY A 7 2.15 -10.16 -9.78
CA GLY A 7 3.40 -10.88 -9.63
C GLY A 7 4.46 -10.06 -8.89
N VAL A 8 5.72 -10.40 -9.12
CA VAL A 8 6.88 -9.88 -8.38
C VAL A 8 7.86 -9.27 -9.35
N GLU A 9 8.36 -8.08 -9.04
CA GLU A 9 9.33 -7.35 -9.85
C GLU A 9 10.56 -6.95 -9.01
N PRO A 10 11.78 -6.96 -9.60
CA PRO A 10 12.97 -6.48 -8.93
C PRO A 10 12.93 -4.96 -8.80
N VAL A 11 13.32 -4.44 -7.64
CA VAL A 11 13.37 -3.00 -7.35
C VAL A 11 14.68 -2.64 -6.67
N THR A 12 15.09 -1.39 -6.84
CA THR A 12 16.20 -0.78 -6.10
C THR A 12 15.71 0.43 -5.32
N TRP A 13 16.28 0.65 -4.15
CA TRP A 13 15.98 1.82 -3.32
C TRP A 13 17.21 2.25 -2.51
N LYS A 14 17.19 3.49 -2.05
CA LYS A 14 18.22 4.05 -1.17
C LYS A 14 17.69 4.08 0.26
N GLU A 15 18.50 3.63 1.21
CA GLU A 15 18.20 3.65 2.64
C GLU A 15 19.25 4.50 3.36
N THR A 16 18.79 5.40 4.23
CA THR A 16 19.66 6.18 5.11
C THR A 16 19.83 5.43 6.43
N LEU A 17 21.07 5.09 6.77
CA LEU A 17 21.43 4.43 8.02
C LEU A 17 21.42 5.42 9.20
N LYS A 18 21.44 4.87 10.42
CA LYS A 18 21.48 5.67 11.67
C LYS A 18 22.70 6.59 11.77
N ASP A 19 23.81 6.25 11.09
CA ASP A 19 25.03 7.05 11.02
C ASP A 19 25.00 8.12 9.90
N GLY A 20 23.86 8.27 9.21
CA GLY A 20 23.65 9.24 8.14
C GLY A 20 24.16 8.80 6.76
N ARG A 21 24.78 7.62 6.64
CA ARG A 21 25.20 7.10 5.33
C ARG A 21 24.00 6.64 4.53
N VAL A 22 24.06 6.83 3.21
CA VAL A 22 23.06 6.33 2.28
C VAL A 22 23.61 5.09 1.58
N VAL A 23 22.88 3.99 1.64
CA VAL A 23 23.21 2.73 0.96
C VAL A 23 22.18 2.41 -0.11
N GLU A 24 22.63 1.86 -1.22
CA GLU A 24 21.74 1.31 -2.26
C GLU A 24 21.43 -0.15 -1.95
N LYS A 25 20.16 -0.51 -2.01
CA LYS A 25 19.64 -1.86 -1.78
C LYS A 25 18.82 -2.30 -2.98
N SER A 26 18.73 -3.61 -3.15
CA SER A 26 17.89 -4.26 -4.14
C SER A 26 17.09 -5.40 -3.52
N GLY A 27 15.96 -5.74 -4.15
CA GLY A 27 15.11 -6.83 -3.70
C GLY A 27 13.88 -6.98 -4.57
N ASP A 28 13.03 -7.93 -4.22
CA ASP A 28 11.85 -8.29 -4.98
C ASP A 28 10.59 -7.69 -4.33
N ARG A 29 9.76 -7.00 -5.13
CA ARG A 29 8.52 -6.37 -4.66
C ARG A 29 7.31 -6.98 -5.36
N ARG A 30 6.32 -7.42 -4.58
CA ARG A 30 5.01 -7.84 -5.13
C ARG A 30 4.16 -6.65 -5.54
N ILE A 31 3.59 -6.71 -6.73
CA ILE A 31 2.79 -5.65 -7.33
C ILE A 31 1.31 -6.03 -7.30
N TRP A 32 0.48 -5.10 -6.84
CA TRP A 32 -0.98 -5.24 -6.79
C TRP A 32 -1.62 -4.12 -7.61
N GLU A 33 -2.57 -4.47 -8.47
CA GLU A 33 -3.39 -3.50 -9.19
C GLU A 33 -4.78 -3.42 -8.54
N GLY A 34 -5.12 -2.22 -8.05
CA GLY A 34 -6.47 -1.90 -7.61
C GLY A 34 -7.20 -1.08 -8.67
N THR A 35 -8.48 -1.35 -8.87
CA THR A 35 -9.36 -0.43 -9.62
C THR A 35 -9.93 0.59 -8.65
N SER A 36 -9.70 1.88 -8.93
CA SER A 36 -10.34 2.96 -8.18
C SER A 36 -11.86 2.83 -8.25
N LEU A 37 -12.51 2.91 -7.10
CA LEU A 37 -13.96 3.04 -7.05
C LEU A 37 -14.27 4.48 -7.49
N THR A 38 -14.91 4.66 -8.65
CA THR A 38 -15.46 5.98 -9.00
C THR A 38 -16.66 6.26 -8.10
N ARG A 39 -16.88 7.54 -7.79
CA ARG A 39 -17.94 7.99 -6.87
C ARG A 39 -19.33 7.51 -7.31
N GLU A 40 -19.58 7.37 -8.60
CA GLU A 40 -20.87 6.85 -9.11
C GLU A 40 -21.09 5.36 -8.77
N ALA A 41 -20.01 4.56 -8.67
CA ALA A 41 -20.08 3.14 -8.35
C ALA A 41 -20.33 2.86 -6.86
N GLU A 42 -19.92 3.76 -5.97
CA GLU A 42 -20.19 3.66 -4.52
C GLU A 42 -21.63 4.03 -4.16
N ILE A 43 -22.19 5.06 -4.83
CA ILE A 43 -23.56 5.54 -4.59
C ILE A 43 -24.60 4.49 -5.01
N MET A 44 -24.40 3.79 -6.14
CA MET A 44 -25.35 2.76 -6.61
C MET A 44 -25.34 1.46 -5.78
N LYS A 45 -24.31 1.20 -4.96
CA LYS A 45 -24.23 0.00 -4.12
C LYS A 45 -24.59 0.23 -2.65
N GLY A 46 -25.08 1.41 -2.28
CA GLY A 46 -25.51 1.70 -0.91
C GLY A 46 -24.36 1.71 0.10
N PHE A 47 -23.14 2.01 -0.33
CA PHE A 47 -21.98 2.07 0.55
C PHE A 47 -22.05 3.33 1.41
N ARG A 48 -22.68 3.23 2.58
CA ARG A 48 -22.56 4.25 3.64
C ARG A 48 -21.15 4.14 4.21
N VAL A 49 -20.28 5.08 3.86
CA VAL A 49 -19.02 5.32 4.57
C VAL A 49 -19.37 5.97 5.91
N SER A 50 -19.80 5.17 6.88
CA SER A 50 -19.96 5.59 8.26
C SER A 50 -19.63 4.39 9.13
N ASN A 51 -18.46 4.46 9.78
CA ASN A 51 -17.89 3.50 10.74
C ASN A 51 -16.89 2.46 10.18
N MET A 52 -15.82 2.90 9.52
CA MET A 52 -14.54 2.20 9.71
C MET A 52 -13.89 2.79 10.96
N GLU A 53 -13.92 2.03 12.05
CA GLU A 53 -12.98 2.22 13.15
C GLU A 53 -11.57 2.17 12.54
N HIS A 54 -10.78 3.21 12.82
CA HIS A 54 -9.37 3.27 12.45
C HIS A 54 -8.62 2.27 13.32
N ASP A 55 -8.57 1.00 12.90
CA ASP A 55 -7.56 0.07 13.37
C ASP A 55 -6.23 0.54 12.78
N ASN A 56 -5.57 1.45 13.51
CA ASN A 56 -4.19 1.87 13.30
C ASN A 56 -3.24 0.70 13.65
N ASP A 57 -3.26 -0.36 12.85
CA ASP A 57 -2.18 -1.36 12.86
C ASP A 57 -1.09 -0.94 11.85
N GLY A 58 -0.57 0.27 12.05
CA GLY A 58 0.76 0.63 11.58
C GLY A 58 1.79 0.06 12.55
N PRO A 59 2.92 -0.50 12.11
CA PRO A 59 3.84 -1.17 13.01
C PRO A 59 4.34 -0.21 14.10
N ASP A 60 4.13 -0.58 15.37
CA ASP A 60 4.76 0.07 16.52
C ASP A 60 6.28 0.05 16.32
N ILE A 61 6.85 1.22 16.05
CA ILE A 61 8.30 1.41 16.08
C ILE A 61 8.67 1.54 17.56
N ALA A 62 8.99 0.40 18.19
CA ALA A 62 9.61 0.32 19.51
C ALA A 62 11.13 0.59 19.46
#